data_AF-A0A2T7L6S1-F1
#
_entry.id   AF-A0A2T7L6S1-F1
#
_cell.length_a   1.000
_cell.length_b   1.000
_cell.length_c   1.000
_cell.angle_alpha   90.00
_cell.angle_beta   90.00
_cell.angle_gamma   90.00
#
_symmetry.space_group_name_H-M   'P 1'
#
loop_
_entity.id
_entity.type
_entity.pdbx_description
1 polymer ?
#
loop_
_entity_poly.entity_id
_entity_poly.type
_entity_poly.pdbx_seq_one_letter_code
_entity_poly.pdbx_strand_id
1 'polypeptide(L)'
;EPVPEPEAEPEPEPEGEPVPEPEAEPVPEEPAPAPRLVPPPTAPRPPRPPLPGPCRPTEALYATAADLLAGLRRTAPVFVLSEEDVRRLVPGVAAWLERGMRPDAVREALTADPPVPLRHPAKLLRHRLIAKLPPPLSAAAPVVPLQNCDDCDRAFRSPVAGVCRGCGDARAEGAEPFALSA
;
A
#
# COMPACT_ATOMS: atom_id res chain seq x y z
N GLU A 1 31.85 6.80 -95.30
CA GLU A 1 31.62 5.38 -95.62
C GLU A 1 32.78 4.56 -95.04
N PRO A 2 32.59 3.32 -94.57
CA PRO A 2 31.49 2.40 -94.91
C PRO A 2 30.74 1.79 -93.70
N VAL A 3 29.54 1.29 -93.99
CA VAL A 3 28.92 0.15 -93.28
C VAL A 3 29.43 -1.12 -93.96
N PRO A 4 29.71 -2.19 -93.21
CA PRO A 4 29.02 -3.44 -93.53
C PRO A 4 28.60 -4.24 -92.27
N GLU A 5 27.30 -4.56 -92.21
CA GLU A 5 26.73 -5.80 -91.66
C GLU A 5 27.14 -7.02 -92.54
N PRO A 6 26.72 -8.28 -92.29
CA PRO A 6 26.20 -8.94 -91.08
C PRO A 6 26.93 -10.28 -90.81
N GLU A 7 26.70 -10.94 -89.68
CA GLU A 7 26.68 -12.42 -89.59
C GLU A 7 26.05 -12.79 -88.25
N ALA A 8 24.76 -13.12 -88.28
CA ALA A 8 24.27 -14.51 -88.28
C ALA A 8 24.04 -14.99 -86.84
N GLU A 9 22.81 -14.78 -86.36
CA GLU A 9 22.23 -15.58 -85.29
C GLU A 9 22.21 -17.06 -85.71
N PRO A 10 22.57 -17.97 -84.81
CA PRO A 10 21.92 -19.27 -84.75
C PRO A 10 21.09 -19.42 -83.46
N GLU A 11 20.09 -20.26 -83.63
CA GLU A 11 18.90 -20.53 -82.85
C GLU A 11 19.08 -20.92 -81.36
N PRO A 12 17.98 -20.80 -80.58
CA PRO A 12 17.99 -20.97 -79.13
C PRO A 12 17.97 -22.45 -78.72
N GLU A 13 18.83 -22.82 -77.76
CA GLU A 13 18.67 -24.05 -76.98
C GLU A 13 18.06 -23.76 -75.60
N PRO A 14 17.22 -24.67 -75.08
CA PRO A 14 16.19 -24.35 -74.11
C PRO A 14 16.65 -24.68 -72.71
N GLU A 15 16.88 -23.67 -71.87
CA GLU A 15 17.22 -23.90 -70.47
C GLU A 15 16.31 -23.12 -69.54
N GLY A 16 15.46 -23.90 -68.86
CA GLY A 16 14.83 -23.54 -67.60
C GLY A 16 13.46 -22.88 -67.75
N GLU A 17 12.42 -23.72 -67.92
CA GLU A 17 11.10 -23.35 -67.40
C GLU A 17 11.29 -22.84 -65.95
N PRO A 18 10.83 -21.62 -65.59
CA PRO A 18 10.68 -21.29 -64.19
C PRO A 18 9.59 -22.22 -63.65
N VAL A 19 10.00 -23.19 -62.85
CA VAL A 19 9.08 -23.99 -62.06
C VAL A 19 8.21 -23.01 -61.26
N PRO A 20 6.88 -23.00 -61.44
CA PRO A 20 6.02 -22.17 -60.60
C PRO A 20 6.15 -22.69 -59.17
N GLU A 21 6.80 -21.89 -58.32
CA GLU A 21 6.78 -22.11 -56.88
C GLU A 21 5.32 -22.01 -56.42
N PRO A 22 4.82 -23.01 -55.68
CA PRO A 22 3.39 -23.26 -55.53
C PRO A 22 2.68 -22.06 -54.91
N GLU A 23 1.62 -21.62 -55.60
CA GLU A 23 0.61 -20.73 -55.04
C GLU A 23 0.22 -21.28 -53.66
N ALA A 24 0.53 -20.50 -52.62
CA ALA A 24 0.12 -20.80 -51.28
C ALA A 24 -1.40 -20.97 -51.30
N GLU A 25 -1.88 -22.18 -51.05
CA GLU A 25 -3.30 -22.44 -50.86
C GLU A 25 -3.81 -21.41 -49.84
N PRO A 26 -4.93 -20.71 -50.13
CA PRO A 26 -5.50 -19.79 -49.17
C PRO A 26 -5.87 -20.61 -47.94
N VAL A 27 -5.10 -20.41 -46.87
CA VAL A 27 -5.44 -20.92 -45.55
C VAL A 27 -6.88 -20.50 -45.30
N PRO A 28 -7.81 -21.43 -45.03
CA PRO A 28 -9.19 -21.06 -44.70
C PRO A 28 -9.12 -20.06 -43.56
N GLU A 29 -9.48 -18.81 -43.85
CA GLU A 29 -9.49 -17.73 -42.88
C GLU A 29 -10.54 -18.12 -41.85
N GLU A 30 -10.08 -18.71 -40.76
CA GLU A 30 -10.93 -19.11 -39.64
C GLU A 30 -11.67 -17.83 -39.22
N PRO A 31 -13.02 -17.82 -39.25
CA PRO A 31 -13.76 -16.59 -39.04
C PRO A 31 -13.38 -16.01 -37.69
N ALA A 32 -12.81 -14.80 -37.72
CA ALA A 32 -12.41 -14.08 -36.51
C ALA A 32 -13.57 -14.12 -35.52
N PRO A 33 -13.33 -14.51 -34.24
CA PRO A 33 -14.40 -14.63 -33.27
C PRO A 33 -15.15 -13.31 -33.22
N ALA A 34 -16.44 -13.35 -33.56
CA ALA A 34 -17.29 -12.18 -33.55
C ALA A 34 -17.12 -11.45 -32.21
N PRO A 35 -16.99 -10.11 -32.20
CA PRO A 35 -16.81 -9.37 -30.97
C PRO A 35 -17.97 -9.70 -30.03
N ARG A 36 -17.68 -10.40 -28.93
CA ARG A 36 -18.66 -10.60 -27.87
C ARG A 36 -19.06 -9.23 -27.37
N LEU A 37 -20.24 -8.77 -27.76
CA LEU A 37 -20.84 -7.53 -27.28
C LEU A 37 -21.26 -7.74 -25.82
N VAL A 38 -20.28 -7.72 -24.91
CA VAL A 38 -20.58 -7.52 -23.50
C VAL A 38 -21.17 -6.11 -23.37
N PRO A 39 -22.42 -5.97 -22.90
CA PRO A 39 -22.99 -4.66 -22.67
C PRO A 39 -22.08 -3.89 -21.70
N PRO A 40 -21.86 -2.59 -21.91
CA PRO A 40 -21.03 -1.82 -21.00
C PRO A 40 -21.61 -1.93 -19.58
N PRO A 41 -20.77 -2.13 -18.56
CA PRO A 41 -21.24 -2.25 -17.19
C PRO A 41 -22.03 -0.99 -16.81
N THR A 42 -23.34 -1.16 -16.63
CA THR A 42 -24.30 -0.08 -16.29
C THR A 42 -24.31 0.24 -14.80
N ALA A 43 -23.68 -0.59 -13.97
CA ALA A 43 -23.57 -0.35 -12.54
C ALA A 43 -22.51 0.74 -12.25
N PRO A 44 -22.85 1.78 -11.47
CA PRO A 44 -21.88 2.74 -10.98
C PRO A 44 -20.73 2.03 -10.26
N ARG A 45 -19.49 2.36 -10.66
CA ARG A 45 -18.30 1.76 -10.04
C ARG A 45 -18.24 2.20 -8.57
N PRO A 46 -18.15 1.28 -7.59
CA PRO A 46 -18.13 1.67 -6.20
C PRO A 46 -16.96 2.63 -5.90
N PRO A 47 -17.17 3.64 -5.04
CA PRO A 47 -16.12 4.57 -4.67
C PRO A 47 -14.95 3.82 -4.03
N ARG A 48 -13.73 4.28 -4.30
CA ARG A 48 -12.52 3.62 -3.77
C ARG A 48 -12.52 3.76 -2.24
N PRO A 49 -12.18 2.69 -1.48
CA PRO A 49 -12.14 2.75 -0.03
C PRO A 49 -11.24 3.89 0.44
N PRO A 50 -11.67 4.76 1.37
CA PRO A 50 -10.85 5.87 1.84
C PRO A 50 -9.53 5.36 2.44
N LEU A 51 -8.51 6.19 2.40
CA LEU A 51 -7.27 5.88 3.11
C LEU A 51 -7.52 5.91 4.62
N PRO A 52 -6.81 5.07 5.40
CA PRO A 52 -6.85 5.16 6.85
C PRO A 52 -6.39 6.56 7.26
N GLY A 53 -7.20 7.26 8.05
CA GLY A 53 -6.85 8.55 8.62
C GLY A 53 -6.29 8.42 10.05
N PRO A 54 -5.52 9.39 10.53
CA PRO A 54 -5.12 9.47 11.93
C PRO A 54 -6.35 9.69 12.82
N CYS A 55 -6.35 9.09 14.00
CA CYS A 55 -7.40 9.30 15.00
C CYS A 55 -7.31 10.68 15.67
N ARG A 56 -6.10 11.25 15.77
CA ARG A 56 -5.80 12.56 16.33
C ARG A 56 -5.04 13.41 15.30
N PRO A 57 -5.74 13.93 14.28
CA PRO A 57 -5.14 14.75 13.23
C PRO A 57 -4.47 15.98 13.84
N THR A 58 -3.19 16.18 13.53
CA THR A 58 -2.42 17.37 13.92
C THR A 58 -1.70 17.94 12.71
N GLU A 59 -1.64 19.27 12.60
CA GLU A 59 -0.95 19.96 11.49
C GLU A 59 0.50 19.48 11.32
N ALA A 60 1.21 19.28 12.44
CA ALA A 60 2.58 18.76 12.44
C ALA A 60 2.70 17.35 11.83
N LEU A 61 1.71 16.46 12.07
CA LEU A 61 1.68 15.12 11.46
C LEU A 61 1.45 15.20 9.96
N TYR A 62 0.52 16.05 9.50
CA TYR A 62 0.26 16.25 8.08
C TYR A 62 1.45 16.88 7.36
N ALA A 63 2.10 17.87 7.96
CA ALA A 63 3.31 18.50 7.41
C ALA A 63 4.45 17.48 7.26
N THR A 64 4.73 16.70 8.32
CA THR A 64 5.75 15.64 8.29
C THR A 64 5.45 14.59 7.23
N ALA A 65 4.18 14.19 7.09
CA ALA A 65 3.74 13.24 6.08
C ALA A 65 3.87 13.79 4.65
N ALA A 66 3.55 15.07 4.42
CA ALA A 66 3.71 15.74 3.15
C ALA A 66 5.20 15.87 2.76
N ASP A 67 6.05 16.26 3.70
CA ASP A 67 7.50 16.37 3.50
C ASP A 67 8.14 15.02 3.16
N LEU A 68 7.70 13.94 3.83
CA LEU A 68 8.14 12.58 3.52
C LEU A 68 7.81 12.20 2.08
N LEU A 69 6.57 12.41 1.66
CA LEU A 69 6.11 12.09 0.30
C LEU A 69 6.81 12.96 -0.76
N ALA A 70 6.98 14.25 -0.49
CA ALA A 70 7.72 15.15 -1.36
C ALA A 70 9.20 14.72 -1.49
N GLY A 71 9.79 14.19 -0.42
CA GLY A 71 11.15 13.68 -0.37
C GLY A 71 11.39 12.36 -1.11
N LEU A 72 10.34 11.60 -1.43
CA LEU A 72 10.46 10.29 -2.12
C LEU A 72 11.17 10.39 -3.46
N ARG A 73 10.94 11.47 -4.22
CA ARG A 73 11.60 11.68 -5.53
C ARG A 73 13.12 11.68 -5.47
N ARG A 74 13.71 12.06 -4.32
CA ARG A 74 15.18 12.11 -4.12
C ARG A 74 15.76 10.74 -3.73
N THR A 75 14.97 9.91 -3.05
CA THR A 75 15.44 8.65 -2.45
C THR A 75 15.05 7.45 -3.30
N ALA A 76 13.91 7.50 -3.98
CA ALA A 76 13.43 6.48 -4.89
C ALA A 76 12.88 7.15 -6.17
N PRO A 77 13.74 7.45 -7.17
CA PRO A 77 13.37 8.25 -8.34
C PRO A 77 12.28 7.61 -9.22
N VAL A 78 12.05 6.30 -9.06
CA VAL A 78 10.95 5.59 -9.73
C VAL A 78 9.56 6.02 -9.22
N PHE A 79 9.47 6.59 -8.01
CA PHE A 79 8.21 7.06 -7.41
C PHE A 79 7.99 8.55 -7.68
N VAL A 80 7.61 8.86 -8.91
CA VAL A 80 7.15 10.22 -9.28
C VAL A 80 5.67 10.36 -8.90
N LEU A 81 5.35 11.35 -8.06
CA LEU A 81 4.00 11.62 -7.59
C LEU A 81 3.57 13.02 -8.02
N SER A 82 2.31 13.16 -8.45
CA SER A 82 1.70 14.48 -8.63
C SER A 82 1.37 15.12 -7.28
N GLU A 83 1.20 16.44 -7.24
CA GLU A 83 0.80 17.13 -6.01
C GLU A 83 -0.56 16.63 -5.49
N GLU A 84 -1.49 16.35 -6.39
CA GLU A 84 -2.80 15.77 -6.05
C GLU A 84 -2.64 14.37 -5.43
N ASP A 85 -1.73 13.54 -5.95
CA ASP A 85 -1.45 12.23 -5.36
C ASP A 85 -0.84 12.38 -3.96
N VAL A 86 0.06 13.34 -3.76
CA VAL A 86 0.62 13.63 -2.42
C VAL A 86 -0.50 14.01 -1.46
N ARG A 87 -1.33 15.00 -1.81
CA ARG A 87 -2.48 15.43 -0.98
C ARG A 87 -3.41 14.27 -0.62
N ARG A 88 -3.65 13.35 -1.57
CA ARG A 88 -4.46 12.15 -1.33
C ARG A 88 -3.78 11.16 -0.37
N LEU A 89 -2.47 10.99 -0.44
CA LEU A 89 -1.72 9.99 0.33
C LEU A 89 -1.36 10.46 1.76
N VAL A 90 -1.29 11.77 2.01
CA VAL A 90 -0.88 12.33 3.31
C VAL A 90 -1.67 11.74 4.50
N PRO A 91 -3.01 11.62 4.48
CA PRO A 91 -3.75 11.05 5.62
C PRO A 91 -3.31 9.62 5.96
N GLY A 92 -3.02 8.81 4.93
CA GLY A 92 -2.54 7.44 5.12
C GLY A 92 -1.16 7.39 5.77
N VAL A 93 -0.24 8.27 5.36
CA VAL A 93 1.08 8.38 5.98
C VAL A 93 0.98 8.92 7.41
N ALA A 94 0.13 9.93 7.65
CA ALA A 94 -0.13 10.46 8.98
C ALA A 94 -0.65 9.38 9.94
N ALA A 95 -1.52 8.48 9.46
CA ALA A 95 -1.98 7.34 10.24
C ALA A 95 -0.85 6.35 10.61
N TRP A 96 0.16 6.18 9.75
CA TRP A 96 1.33 5.35 10.08
C TRP A 96 2.22 6.02 11.14
N LEU A 97 2.44 7.33 11.01
CA LEU A 97 3.23 8.11 11.96
C LEU A 97 2.57 8.15 13.34
N GLU A 98 1.24 8.30 13.41
CA GLU A 98 0.48 8.26 14.67
C GLU A 98 0.61 6.91 15.37
N ARG A 99 0.75 5.81 14.60
CA ARG A 99 1.00 4.47 15.15
C ARG A 99 2.44 4.23 15.57
N GLY A 100 3.26 5.28 15.62
CA GLY A 100 4.63 5.22 16.12
C GLY A 100 5.67 4.80 15.08
N MET A 101 5.31 4.70 13.80
CA MET A 101 6.31 4.44 12.76
C MET A 101 7.21 5.64 12.56
N ARG A 102 8.53 5.41 12.54
CA ARG A 102 9.51 6.45 12.21
C ARG A 102 9.41 6.83 10.72
N PRO A 103 9.65 8.08 10.34
CA PRO A 103 9.61 8.53 8.94
C PRO A 103 10.45 7.67 7.99
N ASP A 104 11.66 7.26 8.41
CA ASP A 104 12.53 6.40 7.61
C ASP A 104 11.95 4.99 7.43
N ALA A 105 11.36 4.42 8.48
CA ALA A 105 10.72 3.10 8.42
C ALA A 105 9.47 3.12 7.51
N VAL A 106 8.68 4.20 7.56
CA VAL A 106 7.56 4.40 6.62
C VAL A 106 8.08 4.45 5.19
N ARG A 107 9.16 5.19 4.94
CA ARG A 107 9.78 5.28 3.61
C ARG A 107 10.16 3.90 3.08
N GLU A 108 10.98 3.16 3.84
CA GLU A 108 11.40 1.81 3.47
C GLU A 108 10.21 0.89 3.20
N ALA A 109 9.20 0.90 4.08
CA ALA A 109 8.00 0.08 3.89
C ALA A 109 7.22 0.44 2.62
N LEU A 110 7.23 1.71 2.22
CA LEU A 110 6.58 2.23 1.02
C LEU A 110 7.37 1.96 -0.26
N THR A 111 8.71 1.95 -0.20
CA THR A 111 9.58 1.81 -1.38
C THR A 111 10.16 0.41 -1.57
N ALA A 112 10.12 -0.47 -0.57
CA ALA A 112 10.70 -1.82 -0.64
C ALA A 112 10.08 -2.67 -1.75
N ASP A 113 10.88 -3.37 -2.55
CA ASP A 113 10.40 -4.30 -3.60
C ASP A 113 9.37 -3.66 -4.57
N PRO A 114 9.74 -2.64 -5.36
CA PRO A 114 8.83 -2.05 -6.34
C PRO A 114 8.66 -3.00 -7.54
N PRO A 115 7.43 -3.20 -8.04
CA PRO A 115 7.19 -3.98 -9.25
C PRO A 115 7.83 -3.28 -10.46
N VAL A 116 8.53 -4.06 -11.29
CA VAL A 116 9.18 -3.58 -12.51
C VAL A 116 8.42 -4.12 -13.73
N PRO A 117 7.87 -3.28 -14.61
CA PRO A 117 7.90 -1.81 -14.60
C PRO A 117 6.82 -1.17 -13.70
N LEU A 118 7.19 -0.08 -13.03
CA LEU A 118 6.29 0.66 -12.12
C LEU A 118 5.39 1.62 -12.92
N ARG A 119 4.17 1.18 -13.27
CA ARG A 119 3.22 2.01 -14.04
C ARG A 119 2.40 2.99 -13.21
N HIS A 120 2.14 2.68 -11.93
CA HIS A 120 1.22 3.44 -11.09
C HIS A 120 1.75 3.60 -9.65
N PRO A 121 2.70 4.53 -9.43
CA PRO A 121 3.35 4.72 -8.12
C PRO A 121 2.34 5.08 -7.02
N ALA A 122 1.45 6.05 -7.26
CA ALA A 122 0.45 6.48 -6.28
C ALA A 122 -0.51 5.35 -5.86
N LYS A 123 -0.89 4.48 -6.82
CA LYS A 123 -1.76 3.32 -6.54
C LYS A 123 -1.06 2.28 -5.68
N LEU A 124 0.23 2.03 -5.94
CA LEU A 124 1.04 1.12 -5.14
C LEU A 124 1.19 1.63 -3.71
N LEU A 125 1.53 2.91 -3.54
CA LEU A 125 1.66 3.54 -2.22
C LEU A 125 0.34 3.46 -1.45
N ARG A 126 -0.78 3.80 -2.09
CA ARG A 126 -2.11 3.67 -1.48
C ARG A 126 -2.37 2.24 -1.00
N HIS A 127 -2.07 1.25 -1.85
CA HIS A 127 -2.28 -0.15 -1.49
C HIS A 127 -1.42 -0.54 -0.28
N ARG A 128 -0.14 -0.14 -0.25
CA ARG A 128 0.76 -0.43 0.87
C ARG A 128 0.32 0.24 2.16
N LEU A 129 -0.10 1.50 2.09
CA LEU A 129 -0.61 2.25 3.24
C LEU A 129 -1.83 1.58 3.89
N ILE A 130 -2.63 0.83 3.11
CA ILE A 130 -3.79 0.08 3.60
C ILE A 130 -3.37 -1.32 4.06
N ALA A 131 -2.66 -2.07 3.21
CA ALA A 131 -2.39 -3.49 3.41
C ALA A 131 -1.30 -3.76 4.45
N LYS A 132 -0.32 -2.86 4.60
CA LYS A 132 0.81 -2.99 5.54
C LYS A 132 0.69 -2.05 6.75
N LEU A 133 -0.50 -1.50 6.97
CA LEU A 133 -0.76 -0.58 8.07
C LEU A 133 -0.47 -1.31 9.40
N PRO A 134 0.49 -0.82 10.22
CA PRO A 134 0.81 -1.48 11.49
C PRO A 134 -0.40 -1.46 12.43
N PRO A 135 -0.58 -2.48 13.29
CA PRO A 135 -1.62 -2.43 14.31
C PRO A 135 -1.40 -1.22 15.24
N PRO A 136 -2.46 -0.64 15.81
CA PRO A 136 -2.29 0.44 16.77
C PRO A 136 -1.45 -0.08 17.95
N LEU A 137 -0.42 0.68 18.32
CA LEU A 137 0.30 0.41 19.56
C LEU A 137 -0.70 0.56 20.70
N SER A 138 -0.95 -0.52 21.43
CA SER A 138 -1.74 -0.46 22.66
C SER A 138 -1.09 0.62 23.53
N ALA A 139 -1.87 1.62 23.94
CA ALA A 139 -1.39 2.64 24.87
C ALA A 139 -0.71 1.90 26.02
N ALA A 140 0.58 2.18 26.24
CA ALA A 140 1.36 1.47 27.25
C ALA A 140 0.54 1.37 28.53
N ALA A 141 0.38 0.15 29.05
CA ALA A 141 -0.42 -0.06 30.25
C ALA A 141 0.03 0.94 31.32
N PRO A 142 -0.90 1.66 31.98
CA PRO A 142 -0.54 2.71 32.91
C PRO A 142 0.43 2.13 33.94
N VAL A 143 1.59 2.76 34.07
CA VAL A 143 2.59 2.33 35.06
C VAL A 143 1.98 2.56 36.43
N VAL A 144 1.52 1.48 37.06
CA VAL A 144 0.95 1.56 38.41
C VAL A 144 2.11 1.70 39.40
N PRO A 145 2.24 2.86 40.09
CA PRO A 145 3.36 3.11 40.98
C PRO A 145 3.35 2.12 42.14
N LEU A 146 4.55 1.71 42.57
CA LEU A 146 4.73 0.94 43.80
C LEU A 146 4.75 1.92 44.96
N GLN A 147 3.87 1.71 45.94
CA GLN A 147 3.74 2.53 47.14
C GLN A 147 3.71 1.62 48.38
N ASN A 148 4.08 2.11 49.54
CA ASN A 148 3.96 1.37 50.79
C ASN A 148 2.61 1.68 51.45
N CYS A 149 2.01 0.66 52.06
CA CYS A 149 0.77 0.80 52.83
C CYS A 149 0.99 1.63 54.09
N ASP A 150 0.12 2.59 54.36
CA ASP A 150 0.22 3.45 55.56
C ASP A 150 0.14 2.67 56.89
N ASP A 151 -0.66 1.59 56.95
CA ASP A 151 -0.84 0.83 58.20
C ASP A 151 0.16 -0.29 58.46
N CYS A 152 0.67 -0.95 57.42
CA CYS A 152 1.48 -2.17 57.56
C CYS A 152 2.81 -2.12 56.81
N ASP A 153 3.14 -0.98 56.21
CA ASP A 153 4.34 -0.73 55.39
C ASP A 153 4.55 -1.74 54.24
N ARG A 154 3.52 -2.52 53.88
CA ARG A 154 3.58 -3.49 52.80
C ARG A 154 3.60 -2.77 51.45
N ALA A 155 4.62 -3.03 50.63
CA ALA A 155 4.68 -2.55 49.27
C ALA A 155 3.53 -3.12 48.42
N PHE A 156 2.78 -2.25 47.74
CA PHE A 156 1.67 -2.60 46.86
C PHE A 156 1.61 -1.66 45.65
N ARG A 157 0.97 -2.11 44.58
CA ARG A 157 0.80 -1.31 43.35
C ARG A 157 -0.61 -0.74 43.32
N SER A 158 -0.73 0.58 43.33
CA SER A 158 -2.03 1.28 43.20
C SER A 158 -1.84 2.63 42.50
N PRO A 159 -2.79 3.05 41.64
CA PRO A 159 -2.76 4.38 41.02
C PRO A 159 -3.05 5.50 42.02
N VAL A 160 -3.69 5.19 43.15
CA VAL A 160 -4.04 6.14 44.20
C VAL A 160 -3.29 5.77 45.48
N ALA A 161 -2.79 6.76 46.19
CA ALA A 161 -2.17 6.56 47.49
C ALA A 161 -3.20 6.00 48.49
N GLY A 162 -2.79 5.06 49.32
CA GLY A 162 -3.70 4.46 50.27
C GLY A 162 -3.17 3.20 50.94
N VAL A 163 -4.10 2.38 51.37
CA VAL A 163 -3.83 1.16 52.10
C VAL A 163 -3.81 -0.04 51.16
N CYS A 164 -3.01 -1.05 51.50
CA CYS A 164 -2.99 -2.29 50.73
C CYS A 164 -4.35 -3.01 50.85
N ARG A 165 -4.63 -3.90 49.89
CA ARG A 165 -5.89 -4.66 49.83
C ARG A 165 -6.21 -5.38 51.15
N GLY A 166 -5.22 -5.99 51.81
CA GLY A 166 -5.42 -6.66 53.10
C GLY A 166 -5.85 -5.74 54.25
N CYS A 167 -5.29 -4.52 54.32
CA CYS A 167 -5.72 -3.53 55.32
C CYS A 167 -7.07 -2.88 54.96
N GLY A 168 -7.38 -2.77 53.66
CA GLY A 168 -8.69 -2.34 53.18
C GLY A 168 -9.78 -3.36 53.53
N ASP A 169 -9.53 -4.64 53.26
CA ASP A 169 -10.43 -5.75 53.59
C ASP A 169 -10.65 -5.83 55.11
N ALA A 170 -9.58 -5.80 55.92
CA ALA A 170 -9.69 -5.81 57.39
C ALA A 170 -10.47 -4.61 57.97
N ARG A 171 -10.38 -3.43 57.34
CA ARG A 171 -11.20 -2.28 57.72
C ARG A 171 -12.66 -2.42 57.32
N ALA A 172 -12.93 -3.04 56.17
CA ALA A 172 -14.29 -3.34 55.74
C ALA A 172 -14.93 -4.42 56.63
N GLU A 173 -14.17 -5.45 57.02
CA GLU A 173 -14.59 -6.52 57.93
C GLU A 173 -14.73 -6.03 59.38
N GLY A 174 -13.96 -5.02 59.81
CA GLY A 174 -14.10 -4.37 61.12
C GLY A 174 -15.23 -3.33 61.19
N ALA A 175 -15.83 -2.96 60.05
CA ALA A 175 -16.97 -2.07 59.93
C ALA A 175 -18.29 -2.85 59.80
N GLU A 176 -18.45 -3.92 60.59
CA GLU A 176 -19.76 -4.55 60.75
C GLU A 176 -20.75 -3.55 61.38
N PRO A 177 -21.92 -3.31 60.80
CA PRO A 177 -22.92 -2.42 61.34
C PRO A 177 -23.64 -3.11 62.51
N PHE A 178 -23.00 -3.12 63.68
CA PHE A 178 -23.68 -3.42 64.95
C PHE A 178 -24.58 -2.23 65.33
N ALA A 179 -25.65 -2.01 64.56
CA ALA A 179 -26.68 -1.02 64.86
C ALA A 179 -28.06 -1.44 64.30
N LEU A 180 -28.48 -2.68 64.54
CA LEU A 180 -29.91 -3.07 64.48
C LEU A 180 -30.19 -4.20 65.49
N SER A 181 -30.53 -3.83 66.72
CA SER A 181 -31.34 -4.56 67.73
C SER A 181 -31.37 -3.68 68.98
N ALA A 182 -32.46 -3.41 69.69
CA ALA A 182 -33.87 -3.78 69.62
C ALA A 182 -34.64 -2.78 70.49
#